data_AF-A0A4Q4MPE0-F1
#
_entry.id   AF-A0A4Q4MPE0-F1
#
_cell.length_a   1.000
_cell.length_b   1.000
_cell.length_c   1.000
_cell.angle_alpha   90.00
_cell.angle_beta   90.00
_cell.angle_gamma   90.00
#
_symmetry.space_group_name_H-M   'P 1'
#
loop_
_entity.id
_entity.type
_entity.pdbx_description
1 polymer ?
#
loop_
_entity_poly.entity_id
_entity_poly.type
_entity_poly.pdbx_seq_one_letter_code
_entity_poly.pdbx_strand_id
1 'polypeptide(L)'
;MMVPPNRMPSWHPHSKGTMPQQPLSSPLAIDTEAPSSRTPAVLTSTTNDLPGHRVIRVLGAVHGTTSATRKDTKSFIKNIASTFSSNWGEAKSVTSIVYQARDQAIDRLVKEAISKGANAIIGLDIRESEILGCVVVSVSGTAAWVEKESQIKRDSAQESDPFR
;
A
#
# COMPACT_ATOMS: atom_id res chain seq x y z
N MET A 1 -44.67 -77.56 2.07
CA MET A 1 -44.32 -76.90 3.35
C MET A 1 -42.97 -77.47 3.77
N MET A 2 -41.93 -76.74 4.17
CA MET A 2 -41.69 -75.32 4.39
C MET A 2 -40.18 -75.26 4.66
N VAL A 3 -39.42 -74.42 3.97
CA VAL A 3 -37.98 -74.26 4.23
C VAL A 3 -37.81 -73.47 5.53
N PRO A 4 -37.03 -73.93 6.53
CA PRO A 4 -36.60 -73.08 7.64
C PRO A 4 -35.27 -72.39 7.31
N PRO A 5 -35.08 -71.10 7.68
CA PRO A 5 -33.93 -70.32 7.27
C PRO A 5 -32.70 -70.47 8.18
N ASN A 6 -31.58 -70.19 7.53
CA ASN A 6 -30.21 -69.96 7.98
C ASN A 6 -30.05 -69.31 9.38
N ARG A 7 -29.09 -69.80 10.19
CA ARG A 7 -28.37 -68.96 11.17
C ARG A 7 -26.97 -69.52 11.43
N MET A 8 -25.96 -68.94 10.77
CA MET A 8 -24.54 -69.23 11.00
C MET A 8 -24.07 -68.63 12.35
N PRO A 9 -22.95 -69.14 12.92
CA PRO A 9 -22.53 -68.84 14.29
C PRO A 9 -22.06 -67.39 14.48
N SER A 10 -22.44 -66.79 15.61
CA SER A 10 -21.98 -65.47 16.05
C SER A 10 -20.49 -65.49 16.36
N TRP A 11 -19.68 -64.85 15.51
CA TRP A 11 -18.28 -64.56 15.81
C TRP A 11 -18.22 -63.29 16.67
N HIS A 12 -17.82 -63.42 17.94
CA HIS A 12 -17.51 -62.27 18.80
C HIS A 12 -16.00 -62.22 19.04
N PRO A 13 -15.30 -61.20 18.51
CA PRO A 13 -14.02 -60.77 19.03
C PRO A 13 -14.24 -59.49 19.85
N HIS A 14 -14.54 -59.62 21.13
CA HIS A 14 -14.36 -58.51 22.08
C HIS A 14 -12.84 -58.34 22.32
N SER A 15 -12.18 -57.56 21.49
CA SER A 15 -10.93 -56.89 21.84
C SER A 15 -11.09 -55.39 21.58
N LYS A 16 -11.71 -54.69 22.54
CA LYS A 16 -11.58 -53.24 22.61
C LYS A 16 -10.15 -52.93 23.01
N GLY A 17 -9.25 -52.83 22.03
CA GLY A 17 -8.02 -52.08 22.19
C GLY A 17 -8.41 -50.61 22.35
N THR A 18 -8.23 -50.06 23.55
CA THR A 18 -8.24 -48.62 23.75
C THR A 18 -7.03 -48.06 23.02
N MET A 19 -7.22 -47.59 21.78
CA MET A 19 -6.25 -46.68 21.18
C MET A 19 -6.19 -45.43 22.05
N PRO A 20 -5.02 -44.95 22.49
CA PRO A 20 -4.92 -43.60 23.00
C PRO A 20 -5.37 -42.68 21.85
N GLN A 21 -6.47 -41.97 22.04
CA GLN A 21 -6.80 -40.87 21.14
C GLN A 21 -5.69 -39.86 21.28
N GLN A 22 -4.84 -39.77 20.26
CA GLN A 22 -3.99 -38.61 20.08
C GLN A 22 -4.92 -37.40 20.09
N PRO A 23 -4.71 -36.40 20.97
CA PRO A 23 -5.46 -35.17 20.82
C PRO A 23 -5.14 -34.66 19.41
N LEU A 24 -6.18 -34.54 18.59
CA LEU A 24 -6.12 -33.78 17.35
C LEU A 24 -5.69 -32.38 17.77
N SER A 25 -4.39 -32.11 17.72
CA SER A 25 -3.88 -30.76 17.73
C SER A 25 -4.45 -30.14 16.47
N SER A 26 -5.59 -29.46 16.61
CA SER A 26 -6.03 -28.48 15.63
C SER A 26 -4.79 -27.65 15.30
N PRO A 27 -4.30 -27.65 14.05
CA PRO A 27 -3.28 -26.68 13.71
C PRO A 27 -3.90 -25.34 14.02
N LEU A 28 -3.27 -24.58 14.91
CA LEU A 28 -3.52 -23.15 14.99
C LEU A 28 -3.37 -22.67 13.56
N ALA A 29 -4.49 -22.43 12.88
CA ALA A 29 -4.52 -21.71 11.64
C ALA A 29 -3.99 -20.33 12.03
N ILE A 30 -2.68 -20.18 11.98
CA ILE A 30 -2.03 -18.90 11.88
C ILE A 30 -2.48 -18.46 10.49
N ASP A 31 -3.63 -17.78 10.45
CA ASP A 31 -4.03 -17.02 9.28
C ASP A 31 -2.79 -16.20 8.91
N THR A 32 -2.11 -16.65 7.86
CA THR A 32 -0.87 -16.06 7.36
C THR A 32 -1.27 -14.83 6.55
N GLU A 33 -2.07 -13.96 7.15
CA GLU A 33 -2.24 -12.63 6.64
C GLU A 33 -1.05 -11.84 7.18
N ALA A 34 -0.10 -11.57 6.28
CA ALA A 34 1.06 -10.77 6.60
C ALA A 34 0.61 -9.50 7.34
N PRO A 35 1.31 -9.07 8.41
CA PRO A 35 0.91 -7.90 9.17
C PRO A 35 0.82 -6.69 8.25
N SER A 36 -0.39 -6.31 7.88
CA SER A 36 -0.65 -5.14 7.06
C SER A 36 -0.66 -3.92 7.97
N SER A 37 0.03 -2.85 7.55
CA SER A 37 -0.06 -1.56 8.22
C SER A 37 -1.53 -1.13 8.25
N ARG A 38 -2.13 -1.03 9.45
CA ARG A 38 -3.49 -0.50 9.64
C ARG A 38 -3.58 1.00 9.34
N THR A 39 -2.45 1.70 9.28
CA THR A 39 -2.43 3.08 8.79
C THR A 39 -2.71 3.04 7.30
N PRO A 40 -3.81 3.64 6.82
CA PRO A 40 -4.05 3.72 5.38
C PRO A 40 -2.95 4.56 4.77
N ALA A 41 -2.01 3.91 4.08
CA ALA A 41 -1.12 4.60 3.17
C ALA A 41 -2.00 5.14 2.04
N VAL A 42 -2.11 6.47 1.94
CA VAL A 42 -2.85 7.09 0.83
C VAL A 42 -2.04 6.87 -0.44
N LEU A 43 -2.66 6.23 -1.43
CA LEU A 43 -2.03 5.99 -2.73
C LEU A 43 -1.81 7.35 -3.43
N THR A 44 -0.56 7.69 -3.77
CA THR A 44 -0.24 8.92 -4.49
C THR A 44 0.30 8.61 -5.88
N SER A 45 -0.21 9.27 -6.91
CA SER A 45 0.34 9.21 -8.27
C SER A 45 0.46 10.58 -8.92
N THR A 46 1.51 10.76 -9.72
CA THR A 46 1.67 11.92 -10.61
C THR A 46 0.79 11.81 -11.86
N THR A 47 0.32 10.61 -12.21
CA THR A 47 -0.63 10.39 -13.30
C THR A 47 -2.07 10.66 -12.84
N ASN A 48 -2.94 11.01 -13.80
CA ASN A 48 -4.37 11.14 -13.55
C ASN A 48 -5.06 9.76 -13.46
N ASP A 49 -4.53 8.77 -14.20
CA ASP A 49 -5.06 7.40 -14.21
C ASP A 49 -4.25 6.50 -13.27
N LEU A 50 -4.94 5.53 -12.66
CA LEU A 50 -4.35 4.53 -11.77
C LEU A 50 -4.63 3.13 -12.32
N PRO A 51 -3.71 2.53 -13.10
CA PRO A 51 -3.90 1.18 -13.64
C PRO A 51 -4.27 0.16 -12.57
N GLY A 52 -5.26 -0.69 -12.86
CA GLY A 52 -5.80 -1.67 -11.92
C GLY A 52 -6.66 -1.07 -10.80
N HIS A 53 -6.97 0.22 -10.85
CA HIS A 53 -7.90 0.89 -9.96
C HIS A 53 -8.94 1.67 -10.76
N ARG A 54 -10.15 1.77 -10.20
CA ARG A 54 -11.22 2.59 -10.72
C ARG A 54 -11.50 3.73 -9.74
N VAL A 55 -11.52 4.96 -10.24
CA VAL A 55 -11.97 6.12 -9.46
C VAL A 55 -13.48 6.06 -9.27
N ILE A 56 -13.92 5.97 -8.01
CA ILE A 56 -15.34 5.91 -7.65
C ILE A 56 -15.86 7.31 -7.33
N ARG A 57 -15.06 8.15 -6.65
CA ARG A 57 -15.42 9.52 -6.29
C ARG A 57 -14.22 10.45 -6.34
N VAL A 58 -14.43 11.66 -6.83
CA VAL A 58 -13.47 12.78 -6.73
C VAL A 58 -13.88 13.65 -5.54
N LEU A 59 -12.94 13.92 -4.64
CA LEU A 59 -13.16 14.65 -3.38
C LEU A 59 -12.61 16.09 -3.44
N GLY A 60 -12.10 16.50 -4.59
CA GLY A 60 -11.62 17.84 -4.88
C GLY A 60 -10.11 18.00 -4.80
N ALA A 61 -9.65 19.22 -5.08
CA ALA A 61 -8.23 19.55 -5.02
C ALA A 61 -7.71 19.52 -3.58
N VAL A 62 -6.46 19.12 -3.39
CA VAL A 62 -5.71 19.16 -2.12
C VAL A 62 -4.34 19.77 -2.35
N HIS A 63 -3.77 20.39 -1.33
CA HIS A 63 -2.48 21.07 -1.43
C HIS A 63 -1.65 20.96 -0.15
N GLY A 64 -0.35 21.09 -0.30
CA GLY A 64 0.58 21.16 0.82
C GLY A 64 1.72 22.10 0.48
N THR A 65 1.99 23.07 1.35
CA THR A 65 3.10 24.01 1.13
C THR A 65 3.99 24.02 2.34
N THR A 66 5.30 24.09 2.11
CA THR A 66 6.28 24.37 3.16
C THR A 66 7.31 25.37 2.67
N SER A 67 7.79 26.19 3.59
CA SER A 67 8.92 27.08 3.38
C SER A 67 10.07 26.65 4.27
N ALA A 68 11.23 26.39 3.68
CA ALA A 68 12.45 26.10 4.41
C ALA A 68 13.35 27.34 4.40
N THR A 69 13.61 27.86 5.60
CA THR A 69 14.58 28.94 5.85
C THR A 69 15.83 28.34 6.46
N ARG A 70 17.01 28.84 6.06
CA ARG A 70 18.29 28.36 6.57
C ARG A 70 18.55 28.96 7.95
N LYS A 71 18.62 28.13 9.00
CA LYS A 71 18.95 28.59 10.36
C LYS A 71 20.40 29.06 10.52
N ASP A 72 21.34 28.53 9.71
CA ASP A 72 22.79 28.80 9.85
C ASP A 72 23.46 29.16 8.52
N THR A 73 23.25 30.40 8.07
CA THR A 73 23.83 30.92 6.82
C THR A 73 25.37 30.87 6.80
N LYS A 74 26.04 30.96 7.96
CA LYS A 74 27.52 30.98 8.08
C LYS A 74 28.18 29.63 7.77
N SER A 75 27.59 28.51 8.22
CA SER A 75 28.17 27.17 8.01
C SER A 75 28.00 26.71 6.55
N PHE A 76 26.93 27.19 5.91
CA PHE A 76 26.60 26.87 4.53
C PHE A 76 27.54 27.52 3.50
N ILE A 77 27.91 28.80 3.67
CA ILE A 77 28.87 29.47 2.80
C ILE A 77 30.22 28.74 2.84
N LYS A 78 30.63 28.25 4.03
CA LYS A 78 31.86 27.48 4.21
C LYS A 78 31.80 26.14 3.47
N ASN A 79 30.67 25.42 3.54
CA ASN A 79 30.49 24.13 2.88
C ASN A 79 30.28 24.24 1.37
N ILE A 80 29.61 25.30 0.88
CA ILE A 80 29.51 25.56 -0.55
C ILE A 80 30.86 26.01 -1.11
N ALA A 81 31.57 26.92 -0.44
CA ALA A 81 32.88 27.37 -0.89
C ALA A 81 33.90 26.22 -0.93
N SER A 82 33.84 25.27 0.01
CA SER A 82 34.70 24.08 -0.01
C SER A 82 34.34 23.06 -1.10
N THR A 83 33.06 23.01 -1.51
CA THR A 83 32.59 22.07 -2.53
C THR A 83 32.74 22.65 -3.95
N PHE A 84 32.56 23.96 -4.12
CA PHE A 84 32.78 24.67 -5.39
C PHE A 84 34.26 24.79 -5.76
N SER A 85 35.17 24.74 -4.79
CA SER A 85 36.60 24.94 -5.03
C SER A 85 37.31 23.74 -5.67
N SER A 86 36.66 22.59 -5.86
CA SER A 86 37.40 21.40 -6.33
C SER A 86 36.71 20.50 -7.37
N ASN A 87 35.40 20.49 -7.55
CA ASN A 87 34.75 19.80 -8.67
C ASN A 87 33.29 20.30 -8.81
N TRP A 88 32.76 20.32 -10.03
CA TRP A 88 31.36 20.62 -10.36
C TRP A 88 30.43 19.55 -9.73
N GLY A 89 30.21 19.63 -8.42
CA GLY A 89 29.52 18.64 -7.61
C GLY A 89 28.21 19.19 -7.03
N GLU A 90 27.23 18.30 -6.88
CA GLU A 90 25.94 18.59 -6.26
C GLU A 90 26.11 19.18 -4.84
N ALA A 91 25.38 20.26 -4.55
CA ALA A 91 25.36 20.87 -3.22
C ALA A 91 24.47 20.04 -2.27
N LYS A 92 24.98 18.89 -1.81
CA LYS A 92 24.26 17.90 -0.98
C LYS A 92 23.48 18.49 0.20
N SER A 93 23.99 19.55 0.83
CA SER A 93 23.30 20.25 1.93
C SER A 93 22.04 20.99 1.47
N VAL A 94 22.08 21.63 0.30
CA VAL A 94 20.90 22.25 -0.33
C VAL A 94 19.91 21.18 -0.72
N THR A 95 20.38 20.14 -1.41
CA THR A 95 19.52 19.04 -1.84
C THR A 95 18.79 18.43 -0.66
N SER A 96 19.49 18.13 0.45
CA SER A 96 18.86 17.57 1.65
C SER A 96 17.74 18.46 2.21
N ILE A 97 17.90 19.79 2.19
CA ILE A 97 16.86 20.72 2.62
C ILE A 97 15.64 20.66 1.70
N VAL A 98 15.85 20.60 0.37
CA VAL A 98 14.76 20.49 -0.61
C VAL A 98 13.98 19.20 -0.42
N TYR A 99 14.66 18.07 -0.23
CA TYR A 99 14.00 16.78 0.02
C TYR A 99 13.18 16.82 1.32
N GLN A 100 13.73 17.32 2.42
CA GLN A 100 12.99 17.46 3.68
C GLN A 100 11.77 18.38 3.52
N ALA A 101 11.90 19.47 2.76
CA ALA A 101 10.81 20.36 2.47
C ALA A 101 9.71 19.66 1.64
N ARG A 102 10.10 18.88 0.63
CA ARG A 102 9.16 18.09 -0.17
C ARG A 102 8.39 17.09 0.67
N ASP A 103 9.06 16.34 1.54
CA ASP A 103 8.42 15.36 2.42
C ASP A 103 7.40 16.01 3.35
N GLN A 104 7.74 17.17 3.93
CA GLN A 104 6.83 17.97 4.76
C GLN A 104 5.61 18.48 3.98
N ALA A 105 5.81 18.92 2.74
CA ALA A 105 4.73 19.40 1.89
C ALA A 105 3.78 18.24 1.50
N ILE A 106 4.32 17.08 1.13
CA ILE A 106 3.55 15.87 0.83
C ILE A 106 2.77 15.39 2.05
N ASP A 107 3.38 15.37 3.25
CA ASP A 107 2.69 14.99 4.49
C ASP A 107 1.48 15.89 4.78
N ARG A 108 1.60 17.21 4.55
CA ARG A 108 0.46 18.14 4.67
C ARG A 108 -0.65 17.85 3.65
N LEU A 109 -0.28 17.60 2.40
CA LEU A 109 -1.22 17.25 1.34
C LEU A 109 -1.95 15.93 1.64
N VAL A 110 -1.23 14.92 2.14
CA VAL A 110 -1.80 13.62 2.54
C VAL A 110 -2.76 13.79 3.71
N LYS A 111 -2.38 14.57 4.73
CA LYS A 111 -3.28 14.88 5.86
C LYS A 111 -4.56 15.57 5.40
N GLU A 112 -4.47 16.51 4.48
CA GLU A 112 -5.65 17.15 3.89
C GLU A 112 -6.52 16.12 3.14
N ALA A 113 -5.93 15.25 2.32
CA ALA A 113 -6.64 14.21 1.59
C ALA A 113 -7.36 13.23 2.55
N ILE A 114 -6.69 12.79 3.62
CA ILE A 114 -7.29 11.94 4.66
C ILE A 114 -8.47 12.66 5.34
N SER A 115 -8.33 13.95 5.64
CA SER A 115 -9.42 14.73 6.26
C SER A 115 -10.66 14.82 5.38
N LYS A 116 -10.50 14.74 4.05
CA LYS A 116 -11.58 14.68 3.06
C LYS A 116 -12.14 13.27 2.86
N GLY A 117 -11.58 12.26 3.55
CA GLY A 117 -11.96 10.86 3.41
C GLY A 117 -11.41 10.20 2.15
N ALA A 118 -10.33 10.69 1.58
CA ALA A 118 -9.69 10.10 0.41
C ALA A 118 -8.82 8.89 0.76
N ASN A 119 -8.75 7.93 -0.16
CA ASN A 119 -7.77 6.83 -0.09
C ASN A 119 -6.70 6.93 -1.21
N ALA A 120 -6.84 7.90 -2.11
CA ALA A 120 -5.88 8.18 -3.17
C ALA A 120 -5.76 9.68 -3.47
N ILE A 121 -4.61 10.06 -4.03
CA ILE A 121 -4.32 11.35 -4.64
C ILE A 121 -3.79 11.07 -6.05
N ILE A 122 -4.43 11.65 -7.06
CA ILE A 122 -4.02 11.56 -8.48
C ILE A 122 -3.60 12.92 -9.00
N GLY A 123 -2.80 12.93 -10.06
CA GLY A 123 -2.31 14.17 -10.69
C GLY A 123 -1.45 15.00 -9.73
N LEU A 124 -0.60 14.34 -8.93
CA LEU A 124 0.32 15.02 -8.03
C LEU A 124 1.31 15.90 -8.82
N ASP A 125 1.31 17.19 -8.52
CA ASP A 125 2.24 18.20 -9.05
C ASP A 125 3.08 18.76 -7.90
N ILE A 126 4.39 18.93 -8.14
CA ILE A 126 5.35 19.45 -7.16
C ILE A 126 6.05 20.65 -7.79
N ARG A 127 5.96 21.80 -7.12
CA ARG A 127 6.58 23.05 -7.53
C ARG A 127 7.52 23.56 -6.46
N GLU A 128 8.67 24.00 -6.90
CA GLU A 128 9.71 24.57 -6.06
C GLU A 128 9.97 26.00 -6.54
N SER A 129 10.06 26.93 -5.61
CA SER A 129 10.30 28.34 -5.88
C SER A 129 11.16 28.95 -4.78
N GLU A 130 11.84 30.04 -5.08
CA GLU A 130 12.53 30.84 -4.08
C GLU A 130 11.73 32.11 -3.80
N ILE A 131 11.34 32.31 -2.55
CA ILE A 131 10.58 33.49 -2.11
C ILE A 131 11.32 34.08 -0.91
N LEU A 132 11.78 35.32 -1.04
CA LEU A 132 12.50 36.06 0.02
C LEU A 132 13.70 35.27 0.61
N GLY A 133 14.46 34.59 -0.25
CA GLY A 133 15.62 33.79 0.17
C GLY A 133 15.26 32.48 0.88
N CYS A 134 13.99 32.10 0.90
CA CYS A 134 13.50 30.83 1.41
C CYS A 134 13.15 29.91 0.24
N VAL A 135 13.46 28.62 0.38
CA VAL A 135 12.99 27.61 -0.57
C VAL A 135 11.55 27.27 -0.20
N VAL A 136 10.62 27.50 -1.11
CA VAL A 136 9.21 27.19 -0.96
C VAL A 136 8.87 26.00 -1.85
N VAL A 137 8.44 24.90 -1.24
CA VAL A 137 7.95 23.71 -1.92
C VAL A 137 6.44 23.67 -1.75
N SER A 138 5.73 23.66 -2.87
CA SER A 138 4.27 23.50 -2.93
C SER A 138 3.93 22.24 -3.70
N VAL A 139 3.01 21.45 -3.18
CA VAL A 139 2.47 20.27 -3.82
C VAL A 139 0.96 20.41 -3.95
N SER A 140 0.42 19.88 -5.03
CA SER A 140 -1.03 19.88 -5.28
C SER A 140 -1.44 18.59 -5.97
N GLY A 141 -2.71 18.21 -5.83
CA GLY A 141 -3.27 17.07 -6.54
C GLY A 141 -4.78 16.99 -6.36
N THR A 142 -5.37 15.90 -6.81
CA THR A 142 -6.80 15.64 -6.67
C THR A 142 -7.02 14.47 -5.72
N ALA A 143 -7.72 14.72 -4.62
CA ALA A 143 -8.13 13.69 -3.68
C ALA A 143 -9.26 12.86 -4.29
N ALA A 144 -9.16 11.53 -4.17
CA ALA A 144 -10.10 10.59 -4.75
C ALA A 144 -10.34 9.38 -3.84
N TRP A 145 -11.49 8.74 -4.05
CA TRP A 145 -11.78 7.39 -3.59
C TRP A 145 -11.68 6.41 -4.74
N VAL A 146 -10.80 5.42 -4.62
CA VAL A 146 -10.54 4.42 -5.65
C VAL A 146 -10.77 3.01 -5.12
N GLU A 147 -11.17 2.12 -6.01
CA GLU A 147 -11.30 0.68 -5.74
C GLU A 147 -10.43 -0.11 -6.70
N LYS A 148 -9.89 -1.25 -6.25
CA LYS A 148 -9.14 -2.14 -7.12
C LYS A 148 -10.09 -2.74 -8.16
N GLU A 149 -9.71 -2.69 -9.42
CA GLU A 149 -10.47 -3.31 -10.50
C GLU A 149 -10.43 -4.84 -10.32
N SER A 150 -11.59 -5.47 -10.16
CA SER A 150 -11.69 -6.91 -10.04
C SER A 150 -11.48 -7.55 -11.42
N GLN A 151 -10.39 -8.31 -11.57
CA GLN A 151 -10.26 -9.18 -12.74
C GLN A 151 -11.35 -10.25 -12.65
N ILE A 152 -12.38 -10.11 -13.48
CA ILE A 152 -13.26 -11.23 -13.78
C ILE A 152 -12.38 -12.23 -14.53
N LYS A 153 -11.92 -13.27 -13.82
CA LYS A 153 -11.39 -14.49 -14.44
C LYS A 153 -12.54 -15.02 -15.29
N ARG A 154 -12.55 -14.69 -16.59
CA ARG A 154 -13.34 -15.47 -17.54
C ARG A 154 -12.71 -16.85 -17.49
N ASP A 155 -13.40 -17.78 -16.85
CA ASP A 155 -12.98 -19.17 -16.82
C ASP A 155 -12.82 -19.61 -18.27
N SER A 156 -11.58 -19.92 -18.65
CA SER A 156 -11.20 -20.48 -19.94
C SER A 156 -11.90 -21.83 -20.24
N ALA A 157 -12.77 -22.30 -19.35
CA ALA A 157 -13.69 -23.42 -19.55
C ALA A 157 -14.86 -23.11 -20.50
N GLN A 158 -15.14 -21.83 -20.82
CA GLN A 158 -16.18 -21.47 -21.81
C GLN A 158 -15.68 -21.39 -23.25
N GLU A 159 -14.38 -21.61 -23.49
CA GLU A 159 -13.79 -21.61 -24.84
C GLU A 159 -13.58 -23.02 -25.40
N SER A 160 -13.91 -24.07 -24.63
CA SER A 160 -13.88 -25.47 -25.05
C SER A 160 -15.28 -26.05 -25.25
N ASP A 161 -16.18 -25.32 -25.91
CA ASP A 161 -17.39 -25.93 -26.46
C ASP A 161 -17.09 -26.42 -27.88
N PRO A 162 -16.83 -27.73 -28.10
CA PRO A 162 -16.62 -28.28 -29.44
C PRO A 162 -17.93 -28.37 -30.24
N PHE A 163 -19.06 -27.88 -29.73
CA PHE A 163 -20.38 -28.01 -30.36
C PHE A 163 -21.07 -26.68 -30.69
N ARG A 164 -20.36 -25.55 -30.69
CA ARG A 164 -20.82 -24.29 -31.31
C ARG A 164 -20.09 -23.99 -32.63
#